data_AF-A0A0M6X1T3-F1
#
_entry.id   AF-A0A0M6X1T3-F1
#
_cell.length_a   1.000
_cell.length_b   1.000
_cell.length_c   1.000
_cell.angle_alpha   90.00
_cell.angle_beta   90.00
_cell.angle_gamma   90.00
#
_symmetry.space_group_name_H-M   'P 1'
#
loop_
_entity.id
_entity.type
_entity.pdbx_description
1 polymer ?
#
loop_
_entity_poly.entity_id
_entity_poly.type
_entity_poly.pdbx_seq_one_letter_code
_entity_poly.pdbx_strand_id
1 'polypeptide(L)'
;MENRGDKDEELFYIITGAYQEIPAEAGYFHATYRQEHPVQKGLTYTIDDGIEGRGQFVGVTLATGMNGNNSCWVEGEARMYLDDDPYPSIHYTGTEDYFGGSYGFGNDIIIKNYQTFSGLYTGMYAIYGDNREFYNGQQRFLLYHFHIADPIRFENKFRMTLDNMGWTGPRYDDYTSVAYWYQTLPSAPLMPLPTDAEMCMR
;
A
#
# COMPACT_ATOMS: atom_id res chain seq x y z
N MET A 1 -12.32 -12.28 14.08
CA MET A 1 -11.42 -11.37 14.82
C MET A 1 -10.50 -12.23 15.66
N GLU A 2 -9.21 -11.92 15.68
CA GLU A 2 -8.18 -12.65 16.42
C GLU A 2 -7.37 -11.64 17.24
N ASN A 3 -7.17 -11.90 18.53
CA ASN A 3 -6.27 -11.11 19.37
C ASN A 3 -4.88 -11.78 19.38
N ARG A 4 -3.88 -11.06 18.88
CA ARG A 4 -2.48 -11.50 18.80
C ARG A 4 -1.57 -10.83 19.83
N GLY A 5 -2.15 -10.03 20.74
CA GLY A 5 -1.44 -9.38 21.85
C GLY A 5 -1.30 -10.27 23.09
N ASP A 6 -0.56 -9.77 24.08
CA ASP A 6 -0.35 -10.41 25.37
C ASP A 6 -1.43 -10.06 26.42
N LYS A 7 -2.32 -9.13 26.08
CA LYS A 7 -3.38 -8.61 26.94
C LYS A 7 -4.75 -8.86 26.32
N ASP A 8 -5.73 -9.07 27.18
CA ASP A 8 -7.13 -9.10 26.78
C ASP A 8 -7.57 -7.72 26.29
N GLU A 9 -8.29 -7.69 25.16
CA GLU A 9 -8.77 -6.46 24.53
C GLU A 9 -10.29 -6.52 24.34
N GLU A 10 -10.96 -5.39 24.59
CA GLU A 10 -12.38 -5.23 24.32
C GLU A 10 -12.59 -4.69 22.90
N LEU A 11 -13.43 -5.35 22.10
CA LEU A 11 -13.72 -4.98 20.72
C LEU A 11 -15.21 -4.67 20.51
N PHE A 12 -15.48 -3.50 19.94
CA PHE A 12 -16.82 -3.11 19.48
C PHE A 12 -16.85 -3.09 17.96
N TYR A 13 -17.81 -3.79 17.34
CA TYR A 13 -17.94 -3.85 15.88
C TYR A 13 -19.40 -3.90 15.44
N ILE A 14 -19.65 -3.44 14.21
CA ILE A 14 -20.95 -3.57 13.53
C ILE A 14 -20.68 -4.17 12.16
N ILE A 15 -21.36 -5.25 11.83
CA ILE A 15 -21.39 -5.81 10.48
C ILE A 15 -22.81 -5.62 9.97
N THR A 16 -22.95 -4.81 8.92
CA THR A 16 -24.22 -4.58 8.23
C THR A 16 -24.16 -5.24 6.86
N GLY A 17 -25.23 -5.91 6.47
CA GLY A 17 -25.34 -6.55 5.16
C GLY A 17 -26.80 -6.73 4.75
N ALA A 18 -27.00 -7.12 3.50
CA ALA A 18 -28.31 -7.48 2.95
C ALA A 18 -28.30 -8.94 2.51
N TYR A 19 -29.33 -9.69 2.89
CA TYR A 19 -29.54 -11.04 2.38
C TYR A 19 -30.30 -10.96 1.04
N GLN A 20 -29.65 -11.40 -0.02
CA GLN A 20 -30.20 -11.35 -1.38
C GLN A 20 -29.56 -12.45 -2.25
N GLU A 21 -30.17 -12.72 -3.39
CA GLU A 21 -29.55 -13.53 -4.42
C GLU A 21 -28.30 -12.80 -4.96
N ILE A 22 -27.18 -13.50 -5.04
CA ILE A 22 -25.92 -12.95 -5.52
C ILE A 22 -25.84 -13.20 -7.03
N PRO A 23 -25.63 -12.16 -7.86
CA PRO A 23 -25.44 -12.34 -9.29
C PRO A 23 -24.30 -13.32 -9.60
N ALA A 24 -24.46 -14.14 -10.64
CA ALA A 24 -23.47 -15.15 -11.03
C ALA A 24 -22.11 -14.52 -11.40
N GLU A 25 -22.14 -13.28 -11.88
CA GLU A 25 -21.00 -12.46 -12.29
C GLU A 25 -20.43 -11.57 -11.18
N ALA A 26 -20.93 -11.69 -9.94
CA ALA A 26 -20.45 -10.87 -8.83
C ALA A 26 -18.97 -11.15 -8.52
N GLY A 27 -18.20 -10.08 -8.33
CA GLY A 27 -16.87 -10.16 -7.76
C GLY A 27 -16.94 -10.32 -6.24
N TYR A 28 -16.01 -11.07 -5.68
CA TYR A 28 -15.85 -11.26 -4.23
C TYR A 28 -14.72 -10.37 -3.73
N PHE A 29 -14.96 -9.66 -2.63
CA PHE A 29 -13.97 -8.78 -2.02
C PHE A 29 -12.82 -9.58 -1.44
N HIS A 30 -11.60 -9.12 -1.70
CA HIS A 30 -10.37 -9.67 -1.15
C HIS A 30 -9.49 -8.52 -0.65
N ALA A 31 -8.70 -8.83 0.37
CA ALA A 31 -7.66 -7.95 0.87
C ALA A 31 -6.45 -8.79 1.31
N THR A 32 -5.25 -8.32 1.01
CA THR A 32 -4.01 -8.97 1.45
C THR A 32 -3.06 -7.96 2.08
N TYR A 33 -2.45 -8.37 3.19
CA TYR A 33 -1.45 -7.61 3.90
C TYR A 33 -0.05 -8.05 3.46
N ARG A 34 0.86 -7.10 3.28
CA ARG A 34 2.28 -7.37 3.05
C ARG A 34 3.13 -6.32 3.78
N GLN A 35 4.36 -6.67 4.12
CA GLN A 35 5.35 -5.76 4.70
C GLN A 35 6.77 -6.18 4.32
N GLU A 36 7.67 -5.19 4.27
CA GLU A 36 9.11 -5.39 4.26
C GLU A 36 9.76 -4.29 5.13
N HIS A 37 10.44 -4.69 6.22
CA HIS A 37 11.08 -3.79 7.18
C HIS A 37 12.57 -4.13 7.33
N PRO A 38 13.47 -3.63 6.46
CA PRO A 38 13.23 -2.74 5.32
C PRO A 38 12.92 -3.48 4.02
N VAL A 39 12.52 -2.72 2.98
CA VAL A 39 12.47 -3.21 1.59
C VAL A 39 13.83 -3.79 1.19
N GLN A 40 13.82 -4.98 0.59
CA GLN A 40 15.06 -5.70 0.27
C GLN A 40 15.93 -4.94 -0.74
N LYS A 41 17.23 -4.87 -0.44
CA LYS A 41 18.19 -4.15 -1.26
C LYS A 41 18.24 -4.65 -2.70
N GLY A 42 18.06 -3.71 -3.64
CA GLY A 42 18.12 -3.98 -5.08
C GLY A 42 16.82 -4.57 -5.65
N LEU A 43 15.79 -4.73 -4.82
CA LEU A 43 14.46 -5.17 -5.23
C LEU A 43 13.45 -4.04 -5.06
N THR A 44 12.31 -4.22 -5.72
CA THR A 44 11.12 -3.38 -5.56
C THR A 44 10.25 -3.98 -4.46
N TYR A 45 9.50 -3.14 -3.76
CA TYR A 45 8.52 -3.63 -2.80
C TYR A 45 7.34 -4.24 -3.57
N THR A 46 6.95 -5.46 -3.23
CA THR A 46 5.78 -6.07 -3.87
C THR A 46 4.52 -5.71 -3.09
N ILE A 47 3.52 -5.13 -3.73
CA ILE A 47 2.22 -4.86 -3.10
C ILE A 47 1.40 -6.15 -3.11
N ASP A 48 1.25 -6.75 -4.29
CA ASP A 48 0.63 -8.05 -4.50
C ASP A 48 1.13 -8.67 -5.80
N ASP A 49 1.32 -9.98 -5.82
CA ASP A 49 1.74 -10.79 -6.97
C ASP A 49 1.01 -12.15 -7.03
N GLY A 50 0.03 -12.38 -6.16
CA GLY A 50 -0.71 -13.63 -6.04
C GLY A 50 -2.13 -13.59 -6.62
N ILE A 51 -2.52 -12.53 -7.31
CA ILE A 51 -3.88 -12.38 -7.84
C ILE A 51 -4.01 -13.14 -9.15
N GLU A 52 -4.87 -14.17 -9.15
CA GLU A 52 -5.24 -14.98 -10.30
C GLU A 52 -6.76 -15.01 -10.49
N GLY A 53 -7.21 -15.00 -11.74
CA GLY A 53 -8.62 -14.95 -12.14
C GLY A 53 -9.04 -13.59 -12.69
N ARG A 54 -10.33 -13.46 -13.03
CA ARG A 54 -10.90 -12.25 -13.58
C ARG A 54 -11.34 -11.31 -12.47
N GLY A 55 -10.97 -10.04 -12.54
CA GLY A 55 -11.26 -9.11 -11.46
C GLY A 55 -10.93 -7.66 -11.74
N GLN A 56 -10.95 -6.88 -10.66
CA GLN A 56 -10.57 -5.48 -10.64
C GLN A 56 -9.87 -5.12 -9.33
N PHE A 57 -8.71 -4.51 -9.45
CA PHE A 57 -7.98 -3.92 -8.34
C PHE A 57 -8.62 -2.57 -8.00
N VAL A 58 -8.95 -2.38 -6.73
CA VAL A 58 -9.72 -1.21 -6.25
C VAL A 58 -8.96 -0.34 -5.27
N GLY A 59 -7.72 -0.67 -4.94
CA GLY A 59 -6.84 0.25 -4.23
C GLY A 59 -5.83 -0.39 -3.30
N VAL A 60 -5.10 0.49 -2.63
CA VAL A 60 -4.07 0.13 -1.66
C VAL A 60 -3.98 1.18 -0.56
N THR A 61 -3.74 0.72 0.67
CA THR A 61 -3.23 1.54 1.76
C THR A 61 -1.75 1.24 1.94
N LEU A 62 -0.93 2.27 2.12
CA LEU A 62 0.51 2.16 2.31
C LEU A 62 0.91 2.88 3.60
N ALA A 63 1.73 2.23 4.42
CA ALA A 63 2.45 2.84 5.53
C ALA A 63 3.94 2.73 5.23
N THR A 64 4.67 3.84 5.35
CA THR A 64 6.12 3.88 5.16
C THR A 64 6.83 4.43 6.39
N GLY A 65 8.03 3.94 6.69
CA GLY A 65 8.90 4.40 7.78
C GLY A 65 10.31 4.68 7.28
N MET A 66 10.77 5.92 7.41
CA MET A 66 12.04 6.37 6.80
C MET A 66 13.24 6.01 7.68
N ASN A 67 14.06 5.06 7.22
CA ASN A 67 15.25 4.57 7.92
C ASN A 67 16.49 5.45 7.69
N GLY A 68 16.46 6.28 6.66
CA GLY A 68 17.52 7.25 6.35
C GLY A 68 17.12 8.69 6.62
N ASN A 69 17.92 9.61 6.09
CA ASN A 69 17.55 11.02 6.03
C ASN A 69 16.21 11.16 5.29
N ASN A 70 15.31 11.97 5.84
CA ASN A 70 14.00 12.24 5.25
C ASN A 70 14.09 13.28 4.10
N SER A 71 15.03 13.04 3.18
CA SER A 71 15.02 13.66 1.86
C SER A 71 13.84 13.12 1.04
N CYS A 72 13.57 13.69 -0.14
CA CYS A 72 12.51 13.21 -1.03
C CYS A 72 12.61 11.69 -1.22
N TRP A 73 11.66 10.94 -0.63
CA TRP A 73 11.58 9.47 -0.60
C TRP A 73 10.53 8.92 -1.55
N VAL A 74 9.84 9.81 -2.27
CA VAL A 74 8.62 9.51 -3.01
C VAL A 74 8.87 9.27 -4.49
N GLU A 75 10.11 9.23 -4.97
CA GLU A 75 10.43 9.14 -6.41
C GLU A 75 10.24 7.72 -6.99
N GLY A 76 9.78 6.76 -6.19
CA GLY A 76 9.61 5.36 -6.61
C GLY A 76 8.38 5.14 -7.47
N GLU A 77 8.54 4.48 -8.62
CA GLU A 77 7.45 4.16 -9.53
C GLU A 77 6.51 3.07 -8.98
N ALA A 78 5.21 3.33 -9.01
CA ALA A 78 4.20 2.29 -8.88
C ALA A 78 4.01 1.60 -10.25
N ARG A 79 4.19 0.28 -10.30
CA ARG A 79 4.08 -0.52 -11.52
C ARG A 79 3.02 -1.59 -11.37
N MET A 80 2.16 -1.72 -12.37
CA MET A 80 1.12 -2.74 -12.41
C MET A 80 1.24 -3.55 -13.70
N TYR A 81 1.12 -4.86 -13.55
CA TYR A 81 1.23 -5.84 -14.62
C TYR A 81 -0.13 -6.53 -14.73
N LEU A 82 -0.74 -6.40 -15.90
CA LEU A 82 -2.03 -7.00 -16.19
C LEU A 82 -1.80 -8.30 -16.98
N ASP A 83 -2.46 -9.36 -16.54
CA ASP A 83 -2.43 -10.68 -17.17
C ASP A 83 -1.00 -11.24 -17.34
N ASP A 84 -0.58 -11.55 -18.56
CA ASP A 84 0.73 -12.11 -18.87
C ASP A 84 1.65 -11.09 -19.57
N ASP A 85 1.41 -9.78 -19.38
CA ASP A 85 2.22 -8.73 -19.98
C ASP A 85 3.68 -8.79 -19.47
N PRO A 86 4.68 -8.83 -20.37
CA PRO A 86 6.09 -8.92 -19.98
C PRO A 86 6.65 -7.61 -19.40
N TYR A 87 5.94 -6.50 -19.60
CA TYR A 87 6.28 -5.17 -19.13
C TYR A 87 5.11 -4.59 -18.34
N PRO A 88 5.32 -3.63 -17.43
CA PRO A 88 4.23 -3.02 -16.70
C PRO A 88 3.26 -2.33 -17.67
N SER A 89 2.01 -2.79 -17.70
CA SER A 89 0.93 -2.22 -18.50
C SER A 89 0.57 -0.81 -18.02
N ILE A 90 0.77 -0.54 -16.72
CA ILE A 90 0.59 0.77 -16.10
C ILE A 90 1.83 1.06 -15.23
N HIS A 91 2.38 2.27 -15.39
CA HIS A 91 3.45 2.78 -14.54
C HIS A 91 3.20 4.26 -14.22
N TYR A 92 3.47 4.62 -12.96
CA TYR A 92 3.43 6.00 -12.48
C TYR A 92 4.84 6.57 -12.40
N THR A 93 4.95 7.90 -12.33
CA THR A 93 6.22 8.64 -12.33
C THR A 93 6.84 8.79 -10.95
N GLY A 94 6.06 8.60 -9.89
CA GLY A 94 6.48 8.70 -8.50
C GLY A 94 5.43 8.11 -7.57
N THR A 95 5.85 7.81 -6.35
CA THR A 95 4.99 7.36 -5.26
C THR A 95 4.04 8.48 -4.88
N GLU A 96 4.50 9.73 -4.80
CA GLU A 96 3.59 10.85 -4.55
C GLU A 96 2.59 11.01 -5.66
N ASP A 97 3.02 10.88 -6.92
CA ASP A 97 2.14 11.02 -8.07
C ASP A 97 1.06 9.95 -8.06
N TYR A 98 1.44 8.70 -7.73
CA TYR A 98 0.47 7.63 -7.55
C TYR A 98 -0.54 7.94 -6.45
N PHE A 99 -0.11 8.49 -5.31
CA PHE A 99 -1.00 8.84 -4.20
C PHE A 99 -1.67 10.22 -4.34
N GLY A 100 -1.63 10.86 -5.52
CA GLY A 100 -2.30 12.13 -5.79
C GLY A 100 -1.64 13.35 -5.15
N GLY A 101 -0.37 13.22 -4.75
CA GLY A 101 0.50 14.31 -4.35
C GLY A 101 1.28 14.89 -5.55
N SER A 102 2.23 15.77 -5.22
CA SER A 102 3.26 16.27 -6.13
C SER A 102 4.34 16.97 -5.30
N TYR A 103 5.52 17.19 -5.88
CA TYR A 103 6.61 17.98 -5.27
C TYR A 103 6.93 17.51 -3.84
N GLY A 104 7.11 16.20 -3.64
CA GLY A 104 7.42 15.65 -2.31
C GLY A 104 6.32 15.90 -1.26
N PHE A 105 5.05 15.99 -1.67
CA PHE A 105 3.92 16.41 -0.83
C PHE A 105 4.17 17.76 -0.11
N GLY A 106 4.84 18.70 -0.79
CA GLY A 106 5.23 19.99 -0.23
C GLY A 106 6.58 19.99 0.49
N ASN A 107 7.27 18.86 0.62
CA ASN A 107 8.67 18.87 1.05
C ASN A 107 9.64 19.19 -0.12
N ASP A 108 9.34 20.27 -0.84
CA ASP A 108 10.12 20.75 -1.97
C ASP A 108 11.15 21.81 -1.56
N ILE A 109 11.83 22.40 -2.54
CA ILE A 109 12.85 23.43 -2.32
C ILE A 109 12.30 24.76 -1.77
N ILE A 110 10.98 24.99 -1.83
CA ILE A 110 10.29 26.21 -1.39
C ILE A 110 9.67 26.02 -0.01
N ILE A 111 8.77 25.07 0.13
CA ILE A 111 7.94 24.84 1.32
C ILE A 111 8.72 24.03 2.38
N LYS A 112 9.56 23.07 1.95
CA LYS A 112 10.44 22.27 2.82
C LYS A 112 9.72 21.63 4.01
N ASN A 113 8.44 21.27 3.82
CA ASN A 113 7.64 20.67 4.86
C ASN A 113 6.54 19.81 4.25
N TYR A 114 6.48 18.54 4.65
CA TYR A 114 5.42 17.64 4.23
C TYR A 114 4.05 18.14 4.70
N GLN A 115 3.03 17.98 3.85
CA GLN A 115 1.66 18.39 4.12
C GLN A 115 0.71 17.22 3.98
N THR A 116 -0.08 16.98 5.02
CA THR A 116 -1.15 15.97 4.96
C THR A 116 -2.34 16.49 4.16
N PHE A 117 -3.02 15.57 3.48
CA PHE A 117 -4.33 15.82 2.88
C PHE A 117 -5.17 14.54 2.90
N SER A 118 -6.49 14.71 2.79
CA SER A 118 -7.44 13.60 2.69
C SER A 118 -8.53 13.97 1.68
N GLY A 119 -8.55 13.23 0.57
CA GLY A 119 -9.60 13.28 -0.44
C GLY A 119 -10.47 12.02 -0.39
N LEU A 120 -11.50 11.96 -1.25
CA LEU A 120 -12.41 10.80 -1.30
C LEU A 120 -11.70 9.49 -1.67
N TYR A 121 -10.74 9.55 -2.59
CA TYR A 121 -10.08 8.37 -3.15
C TYR A 121 -8.58 8.33 -2.88
N THR A 122 -7.94 9.45 -2.59
CA THR A 122 -6.50 9.52 -2.32
C THR A 122 -6.18 10.38 -1.10
N GLY A 123 -5.06 10.10 -0.44
CA GLY A 123 -4.59 10.91 0.67
C GLY A 123 -3.25 10.46 1.24
N MET A 124 -2.46 11.42 1.72
CA MET A 124 -1.43 11.20 2.74
C MET A 124 -1.97 11.80 4.03
N TYR A 125 -2.71 10.99 4.80
CA TYR A 125 -3.61 11.50 5.84
C TYR A 125 -2.94 11.69 7.20
N ALA A 126 -1.78 11.05 7.42
CA ALA A 126 -1.06 11.17 8.67
C ALA A 126 0.45 11.09 8.46
N ILE A 127 1.17 11.85 9.29
CA ILE A 127 2.62 11.82 9.41
C ILE A 127 2.92 11.68 10.91
N TYR A 128 3.73 10.69 11.26
CA TYR A 128 4.17 10.42 12.63
C TYR A 128 5.69 10.44 12.72
N GLY A 129 6.20 10.54 13.95
CA GLY A 129 7.64 10.58 14.20
C GLY A 129 8.29 11.89 13.74
N ASP A 130 9.52 12.10 14.17
CA ASP A 130 10.31 13.26 13.81
C ASP A 130 11.79 12.86 13.77
N ASN A 131 12.41 12.91 12.58
CA ASN A 131 13.82 12.58 12.38
C ASN A 131 14.81 13.46 13.16
N ARG A 132 14.35 14.50 13.85
CA ARG A 132 15.15 15.33 14.76
C ARG A 132 15.18 14.79 16.19
N GLU A 133 14.27 13.89 16.55
CA GLU A 133 14.18 13.32 17.89
C GLU A 133 15.35 12.36 18.16
N PHE A 134 15.91 12.45 19.38
CA PHE A 134 17.03 11.60 19.80
C PHE A 134 16.61 10.14 20.02
N TYR A 135 15.36 9.92 20.45
CA TYR A 135 14.74 8.61 20.62
C TYR A 135 13.46 8.55 19.78
N ASN A 136 13.22 7.43 19.07
CA ASN A 136 12.05 7.23 18.20
C ASN A 136 11.95 8.22 17.02
N GLY A 137 13.08 8.47 16.36
CA GLY A 137 13.19 9.45 15.29
C GLY A 137 12.69 8.99 13.91
N GLN A 138 12.14 7.79 13.74
CA GLN A 138 11.71 7.35 12.40
C GLN A 138 10.43 8.07 11.98
N GLN A 139 10.50 8.96 10.99
CA GLN A 139 9.32 9.60 10.42
C GLN A 139 8.55 8.62 9.53
N ARG A 140 7.23 8.58 9.74
CA ARG A 140 6.32 7.61 9.13
C ARG A 140 5.18 8.31 8.41
N PHE A 141 4.77 7.75 7.28
CA PHE A 141 3.74 8.33 6.41
C PHE A 141 2.65 7.30 6.17
N LEU A 142 1.39 7.70 6.29
CA LEU A 142 0.23 6.85 6.01
C LEU A 142 -0.54 7.38 4.80
N LEU A 143 -0.68 6.54 3.79
CA LEU A 143 -1.23 6.86 2.48
C LEU A 143 -2.33 5.89 2.07
N TYR A 144 -3.24 6.35 1.20
CA TYR A 144 -4.20 5.50 0.50
C TYR A 144 -4.48 6.00 -0.91
N HIS A 145 -4.79 5.06 -1.80
CA HIS A 145 -5.36 5.30 -3.12
C HIS A 145 -6.39 4.22 -3.43
N PHE A 146 -7.65 4.62 -3.61
CA PHE A 146 -8.77 3.75 -3.96
C PHE A 146 -9.25 4.02 -5.40
N HIS A 147 -9.10 3.02 -6.26
CA HIS A 147 -9.54 3.03 -7.66
C HIS A 147 -11.04 2.70 -7.78
N ILE A 148 -11.91 3.50 -7.14
CA ILE A 148 -13.36 3.27 -7.16
C ILE A 148 -13.99 3.82 -8.44
N ALA A 149 -13.61 5.04 -8.84
CA ALA A 149 -14.09 5.68 -10.06
C ALA A 149 -13.36 5.18 -11.31
N ASP A 150 -12.18 4.59 -11.11
CA ASP A 150 -11.18 4.22 -12.11
C ASP A 150 -10.59 2.81 -11.87
N PRO A 151 -11.42 1.76 -11.64
CA PRO A 151 -10.93 0.43 -11.27
C PRO A 151 -10.05 -0.18 -12.36
N ILE A 152 -8.94 -0.78 -11.93
CA ILE A 152 -7.96 -1.42 -12.81
C ILE A 152 -8.37 -2.87 -13.03
N ARG A 153 -8.83 -3.19 -14.24
CA ARG A 153 -9.39 -4.50 -14.59
C ARG A 153 -8.33 -5.43 -15.17
N PHE A 154 -8.47 -6.71 -14.86
CA PHE A 154 -7.62 -7.79 -15.36
C PHE A 154 -8.47 -9.04 -15.64
N GLU A 155 -8.05 -9.86 -16.59
CA GLU A 155 -8.82 -11.04 -17.02
C GLU A 155 -8.26 -12.34 -16.44
N ASN A 156 -6.95 -12.42 -16.24
CA ASN A 156 -6.25 -13.62 -15.81
C ASN A 156 -5.40 -13.39 -14.55
N LYS A 157 -4.66 -12.27 -14.47
CA LYS A 157 -3.71 -12.03 -13.38
C LYS A 157 -3.51 -10.55 -13.11
N PHE A 158 -3.12 -10.23 -11.88
CA PHE A 158 -2.67 -8.89 -11.53
C PHE A 158 -1.47 -8.96 -10.60
N ARG A 159 -0.48 -8.09 -10.88
CA ARG A 159 0.64 -7.85 -9.97
C ARG A 159 0.89 -6.37 -9.86
N MET A 160 1.20 -5.90 -8.66
CA MET A 160 1.64 -4.54 -8.40
C MET A 160 2.92 -4.51 -7.56
N THR A 161 3.85 -3.66 -7.96
CA THR A 161 5.09 -3.37 -7.22
C THR A 161 5.24 -1.86 -7.05
N LEU A 162 6.01 -1.44 -6.05
CA LEU A 162 6.36 -0.06 -5.79
C LEU A 162 7.86 0.04 -5.54
N ASP A 163 8.55 0.93 -6.25
CA ASP A 163 9.97 1.15 -5.99
C ASP A 163 10.19 1.88 -4.66
N ASN A 164 11.29 1.56 -3.99
CA ASN A 164 11.76 2.32 -2.84
C ASN A 164 12.91 3.24 -3.28
N MET A 165 12.55 4.43 -3.76
CA MET A 165 13.51 5.37 -4.36
C MET A 165 13.28 6.80 -3.87
N GLY A 166 14.38 7.50 -3.65
CA GLY A 166 14.37 8.94 -3.46
C GLY A 166 15.15 9.67 -4.53
N TRP A 167 15.20 11.00 -4.42
CA TRP A 167 15.87 11.88 -5.39
C TRP A 167 17.33 11.51 -5.66
N THR A 168 18.02 10.97 -4.66
CA THR A 168 19.45 10.62 -4.75
C THR A 168 19.71 9.15 -5.03
N GLY A 169 18.66 8.35 -5.32
CA GLY A 169 18.77 6.94 -5.65
C GLY A 169 17.98 6.00 -4.73
N PRO A 170 18.28 4.68 -4.78
CA PRO A 170 17.55 3.67 -4.03
C PRO A 170 17.59 3.88 -2.52
N ARG A 171 16.50 3.51 -1.86
CA ARG A 171 16.31 3.61 -0.41
C ARG A 171 15.96 2.23 0.17
N TYR A 172 16.08 2.12 1.49
CA TYR A 172 15.85 0.89 2.27
C TYR A 172 15.00 1.21 3.49
N ASP A 173 13.85 1.81 3.20
CA ASP A 173 12.83 2.20 4.17
C ASP A 173 11.85 1.04 4.43
N ASP A 174 11.10 1.16 5.52
CA ASP A 174 10.11 0.17 5.95
C ASP A 174 8.80 0.40 5.22
N TYR A 175 8.31 -0.59 4.46
CA TYR A 175 7.05 -0.50 3.73
C TYR A 175 6.05 -1.53 4.26
N THR A 176 4.77 -1.14 4.31
CA THR A 176 3.67 -2.02 4.70
C THR A 176 2.44 -1.62 3.92
N SER A 177 1.72 -2.59 3.37
CA SER A 177 0.55 -2.31 2.55
C SER A 177 -0.57 -3.30 2.79
N VAL A 178 -1.79 -2.84 2.49
CA VAL A 178 -2.92 -3.71 2.25
C VAL A 178 -3.47 -3.40 0.86
N ALA A 179 -3.50 -4.40 -0.01
CA ALA A 179 -4.13 -4.35 -1.32
C ALA A 179 -5.58 -4.77 -1.22
N TYR A 180 -6.45 -4.15 -2.03
CA TYR A 180 -7.89 -4.42 -2.07
C TYR A 180 -8.34 -4.67 -3.51
N TRP A 181 -9.10 -5.74 -3.74
CA TRP A 181 -9.62 -6.08 -5.06
C TRP A 181 -10.92 -6.88 -4.99
N TYR A 182 -11.58 -6.98 -6.14
CA TYR A 182 -12.69 -7.90 -6.36
C TYR A 182 -12.32 -8.88 -7.46
N GLN A 183 -12.62 -10.17 -7.30
CA GLN A 183 -12.43 -11.16 -8.36
C GLN A 183 -13.48 -12.28 -8.34
N THR A 184 -13.54 -13.04 -9.43
CA THR A 184 -14.32 -14.28 -9.48
C THR A 184 -13.68 -15.38 -8.62
N LEU A 185 -14.51 -16.37 -8.24
CA LEU A 185 -14.06 -17.56 -7.53
C LEU A 185 -13.83 -18.73 -8.49
N PRO A 186 -12.92 -19.68 -8.17
CA PRO A 186 -12.06 -19.69 -6.99
C PRO A 186 -10.94 -18.64 -7.07
N SER A 187 -10.44 -18.21 -5.90
CA SER A 187 -9.25 -17.35 -5.78
C SER A 187 -8.06 -18.15 -5.28
N ALA A 188 -6.85 -17.67 -5.58
CA ALA A 188 -5.65 -18.18 -4.96
C ALA A 188 -5.69 -17.94 -3.44
N PRO A 189 -5.11 -18.85 -2.62
CA PRO A 189 -5.01 -18.62 -1.18
C PRO A 189 -4.29 -17.31 -0.87
N LEU A 190 -4.82 -16.54 0.08
CA LEU A 190 -4.14 -15.34 0.58
C LEU A 190 -2.83 -15.74 1.27
N MET A 191 -1.83 -14.86 1.18
CA MET A 191 -0.59 -15.05 1.93
C MET A 191 -0.87 -15.03 3.43
N PRO A 192 -0.17 -15.87 4.22
CA PRO A 192 -0.26 -15.80 5.66
C PRO A 192 0.28 -14.46 6.16
N LEU A 193 -0.34 -13.94 7.23
CA LEU A 193 0.19 -12.79 7.93
C LEU A 193 1.56 -13.13 8.55
N PRO A 194 2.50 -12.16 8.66
CA PRO A 194 3.74 -12.35 9.41
C PRO A 194 3.47 -12.71 10.86
N THR A 195 4.49 -13.24 11.56
CA THR A 195 4.42 -13.49 12.99
C THR A 195 4.31 -12.19 13.80
N ASP A 196 3.91 -12.28 15.07
CA ASP A 196 3.74 -11.09 15.93
C ASP A 196 5.05 -10.29 16.05
N ALA A 197 6.17 -11.02 16.17
CA ALA A 197 7.50 -10.44 16.27
C ALA A 197 7.97 -9.76 14.98
N GLU A 198 7.42 -10.15 13.83
CA GLU A 198 7.72 -9.55 12.53
C GLU A 198 6.83 -8.33 12.24
N MET A 199 5.59 -8.30 12.75
CA MET A 199 4.69 -7.15 12.53
C MET A 199 5.13 -5.86 13.20
N CYS A 200 5.95 -5.94 14.26
CA CYS A 200 6.47 -4.74 14.91
C CYS A 200 7.56 -4.09 14.03
N MET A 201 7.25 -2.91 13.47
CA MET A 201 8.27 -2.00 12.95
C MET A 201 9.28 -1.70 14.05
N ARG A 202 10.56 -2.02 13.80
CA ARG A 202 11.65 -1.95 14.78
C ARG A 202 12.29 -0.57 14.86
#